data_AF-A0A3C0N904-F1
#
_entry.id   AF-A0A3C0N904-F1
#
_cell.length_a   1.000
_cell.length_b   1.000
_cell.length_c   1.000
_cell.angle_alpha   90.00
_cell.angle_beta   90.00
_cell.angle_gamma   90.00
#
_symmetry.space_group_name_H-M   'P 1'
#
loop_
_entity.id
_entity.type
_entity.pdbx_description
1 polymer ?
#
loop_
_entity_poly.entity_id
_entity_poly.type
_entity_poly.pdbx_seq_one_letter_code
_entity_poly.pdbx_strand_id
1 'polypeptide(L)'
;MTQPRFFAAFGKTDYFKSTLGRLGFWDFFRRGIKPYGYLFSLAYKQAIFPEPDVPIFGDCGAPKYRYEDSPRIGNQSVTASWAADEYRSRTIHHREKYIVAPDHILMESLSHKQLEQRREFNWTQAKNFLSLVKDWPDTTAIAVAHGVTIRERIHAAHCLIELGYEAIGLGGLVGIGGVRHTLEIIKAIADTLPKEIYIHVFGLCSPQFIRGFAELGISSFDGSTHLRGGFKGNFFEAVGKRLVRHKCEKEHIPIPKCYCQQCKALSKLNIEPRLKNNRQNNLGRVLHNLGALARAHRNATLRRQIVLVACVSKKLEHRAPAIEIYCSQWFRAACKYALSTGWELYFLSAQHGLVRPSQVLDPYECDPRKKTKKERLQWQAMVVDQLKELAPDGAQFAIVGGKFYYEGVKEKLEEQELYTVATPLTGKMIGWQLNWLKVNTPKYQQLSLTLNCCA
;
A
#
# COMPACT_ATOMS: atom_id res chain seq x y z
N MET A 1 -1.24 -2.80 -14.32
CA MET A 1 -2.15 -2.27 -13.28
C MET A 1 -1.51 -1.03 -12.69
N THR A 2 -2.18 0.12 -12.76
CA THR A 2 -1.74 1.35 -12.11
C THR A 2 -1.98 1.25 -10.60
N GLN A 3 -0.99 1.62 -9.80
CA GLN A 3 -1.13 1.61 -8.35
C GLN A 3 -1.94 2.84 -7.91
N PRO A 4 -3.05 2.67 -7.16
CA PRO A 4 -3.84 3.80 -6.69
C PRO A 4 -3.02 4.67 -5.73
N ARG A 5 -3.14 6.00 -5.87
CA ARG A 5 -2.40 7.00 -5.08
C ARG A 5 -2.99 7.14 -3.68
N PHE A 6 -2.17 6.94 -2.65
CA PHE A 6 -2.60 7.08 -1.25
C PHE A 6 -2.31 8.48 -0.70
N PHE A 7 -3.35 9.20 -0.26
CA PHE A 7 -3.22 10.46 0.47
C PHE A 7 -3.38 10.24 1.98
N ALA A 8 -2.31 10.48 2.74
CA ALA A 8 -2.31 10.30 4.18
C ALA A 8 -2.85 11.53 4.89
N ALA A 9 -3.91 11.37 5.69
CA ALA A 9 -4.46 12.48 6.45
C ALA A 9 -3.47 13.01 7.52
N PHE A 10 -3.47 14.32 7.75
CA PHE A 10 -2.79 14.99 8.87
C PHE A 10 -3.66 16.11 9.45
N GLY A 11 -3.53 16.34 10.76
CA GLY A 11 -4.34 17.29 11.52
C GLY A 11 -3.66 18.62 11.83
N LYS A 12 -4.38 19.46 12.60
CA LYS A 12 -4.01 20.85 12.93
C LYS A 12 -2.59 21.00 13.49
N THR A 13 -2.22 20.13 14.42
CA THR A 13 -0.99 20.23 15.23
C THR A 13 -0.14 18.97 15.14
N ASP A 14 -0.25 18.25 14.03
CA ASP A 14 0.42 16.97 13.81
C ASP A 14 1.85 17.18 13.30
N TYR A 15 2.68 17.70 14.21
CA TYR A 15 4.10 17.94 13.99
C TYR A 15 4.91 17.64 15.25
N PHE A 16 6.20 17.39 15.06
CA PHE A 16 7.19 17.26 16.11
C PHE A 16 7.99 18.56 16.24
N LYS A 17 8.35 18.93 17.47
CA LYS A 17 9.27 20.05 17.69
C LYS A 17 10.70 19.53 17.62
N SER A 18 11.56 20.26 16.93
CA SER A 18 13.01 20.02 16.86
C SER A 18 13.77 21.33 17.01
N THR A 19 15.10 21.25 17.18
CA THR A 19 15.97 22.43 17.22
C THR A 19 15.94 23.24 15.93
N LEU A 20 15.61 22.61 14.80
CA LEU A 20 15.54 23.23 13.47
C LEU A 20 14.12 23.68 13.10
N GLY A 21 13.15 23.58 14.02
CA GLY A 21 11.76 23.96 13.78
C GLY A 21 10.77 22.80 13.88
N ARG A 22 9.63 22.92 13.19
CA ARG A 22 8.53 21.94 13.21
C ARG A 22 8.75 20.90 12.10
N LEU A 23 8.68 19.62 12.47
CA LEU A 23 8.79 18.50 11.53
C LEU A 23 7.41 17.86 11.34
N GLY A 24 6.91 17.83 10.12
CA GLY A 24 5.70 17.11 9.75
C GLY A 24 5.95 15.63 9.49
N PHE A 25 4.91 14.88 9.12
CA PHE A 25 5.08 13.46 8.85
C PHE A 25 5.98 13.18 7.63
N TRP A 26 5.88 14.01 6.59
CA TRP A 26 6.68 13.94 5.35
C TRP A 26 8.19 13.95 5.58
N ASP A 27 8.66 14.66 6.62
CA ASP A 27 10.10 14.75 6.94
C ASP A 27 10.73 13.41 7.29
N PHE A 28 9.91 12.42 7.64
CA PHE A 28 10.32 11.06 8.03
C PHE A 28 10.20 10.04 6.89
N PHE A 29 9.85 10.48 5.67
CA PHE A 29 9.65 9.64 4.47
C PHE A 29 10.57 10.02 3.31
N ARG A 30 11.79 10.49 3.59
CA ARG A 30 12.75 10.96 2.57
C ARG A 30 13.16 9.89 1.53
N ARG A 31 13.07 8.61 1.87
CA ARG A 31 13.43 7.46 1.00
C ARG A 31 12.46 6.30 1.27
N GLY A 32 12.33 5.38 0.31
CA GLY A 32 11.55 4.15 0.46
C GLY A 32 10.04 4.32 0.25
N ILE A 33 9.25 3.46 0.91
CA ILE A 33 7.80 3.37 0.75
C ILE A 33 7.13 4.51 1.52
N LYS A 34 6.46 5.40 0.79
CA LYS A 34 5.79 6.60 1.32
C LYS A 34 4.38 6.77 0.76
N PRO A 35 3.50 7.53 1.44
CA PRO A 35 2.27 8.03 0.83
C PRO A 35 2.57 8.81 -0.45
N TYR A 36 1.61 8.85 -1.37
CA TYR A 36 1.73 9.68 -2.58
C TYR A 36 1.72 11.17 -2.21
N GLY A 37 0.81 11.55 -1.30
CA GLY A 37 0.67 12.90 -0.82
C GLY A 37 -0.02 12.94 0.54
N TYR A 38 -0.40 14.14 0.96
CA TYR A 38 -1.01 14.37 2.27
C TYR A 38 -2.36 15.07 2.17
N LEU A 39 -3.33 14.57 2.94
CA LEU A 39 -4.67 15.13 3.01
C LEU A 39 -4.80 16.07 4.21
N PHE A 40 -5.28 17.28 3.94
CA PHE A 40 -5.68 18.26 4.93
C PHE A 40 -7.18 18.58 4.79
N SER A 41 -7.78 19.06 5.87
CA SER A 41 -9.20 19.42 5.90
C SER A 41 -9.37 20.92 6.12
N LEU A 42 -10.29 21.54 5.37
CA LEU A 42 -10.69 22.93 5.60
C LEU A 42 -11.29 23.17 7.01
N ALA A 43 -11.80 22.12 7.66
CA ALA A 43 -12.29 22.16 9.04
C ALA A 43 -11.22 22.53 10.07
N TYR A 44 -9.93 22.48 9.72
CA TYR A 44 -8.81 22.80 10.61
C TYR A 44 -7.84 23.75 9.92
N LYS A 45 -7.21 24.66 10.69
CA LYS A 45 -6.09 25.49 10.21
C LYS A 45 -4.77 24.81 10.55
N GLN A 46 -4.16 24.10 9.59
CA GLN A 46 -2.93 23.35 9.80
C GLN A 46 -1.76 24.27 10.15
N ALA A 47 -0.94 23.86 11.11
CA ALA A 47 0.18 24.66 11.61
C ALA A 47 1.42 24.60 10.71
N ILE A 48 1.52 23.58 9.84
CA ILE A 48 2.57 23.37 8.85
C ILE A 48 1.97 22.61 7.66
N PHE A 49 2.60 22.75 6.49
CA PHE A 49 2.32 22.00 5.27
C PHE A 49 3.62 21.34 4.78
N PRO A 50 3.53 20.28 3.96
CA PRO A 50 4.71 19.71 3.33
C PRO A 50 5.36 20.69 2.35
N GLU A 51 6.55 20.33 1.87
CA GLU A 51 7.26 21.09 0.85
C GLU A 51 6.44 21.17 -0.46
N PRO A 52 6.60 22.24 -1.26
CA PRO A 52 5.85 22.50 -2.50
C PRO A 52 5.74 21.36 -3.53
N ASP A 53 6.73 20.46 -3.56
CA ASP A 53 6.82 19.33 -4.47
C ASP A 53 6.04 18.09 -3.99
N VAL A 54 5.56 18.09 -2.76
CA VAL A 54 4.75 17.01 -2.21
C VAL A 54 3.28 17.24 -2.57
N PRO A 55 2.60 16.29 -3.24
CA PRO A 55 1.20 16.42 -3.58
C PRO A 55 0.31 16.60 -2.34
N ILE A 56 -0.68 17.48 -2.45
CA ILE A 56 -1.62 17.76 -1.37
C ILE A 56 -3.07 17.60 -1.82
N PHE A 57 -3.88 17.14 -0.87
CA PHE A 57 -5.30 16.87 -1.07
C PHE A 57 -6.11 17.65 -0.02
N GLY A 58 -6.92 18.61 -0.47
CA GLY A 58 -7.77 19.42 0.38
C GLY A 58 -9.20 18.89 0.41
N ASP A 59 -9.64 18.39 1.57
CA ASP A 59 -11.05 18.09 1.82
C ASP A 59 -11.83 19.34 2.30
N CYS A 60 -13.13 19.37 2.02
CA CYS A 60 -14.04 20.46 2.38
C CYS A 60 -14.52 20.42 3.85
N GLY A 61 -14.13 19.41 4.63
CA GLY A 61 -14.53 19.22 6.01
C GLY A 61 -15.88 18.54 6.25
N ALA A 62 -16.50 17.92 5.24
CA ALA A 62 -17.83 17.30 5.32
C ALA A 62 -18.13 16.48 6.59
N PRO A 63 -17.21 15.63 7.08
CA PRO A 63 -17.44 14.87 8.30
C PRO A 63 -17.69 15.74 9.55
N LYS A 64 -17.23 16.99 9.57
CA LYS A 64 -17.33 17.89 10.72
C LYS A 64 -18.73 18.51 10.87
N TYR A 65 -19.44 18.73 9.77
CA TYR A 65 -20.79 19.33 9.76
C TYR A 65 -21.86 18.38 9.22
N ARG A 66 -21.58 17.07 9.14
CA ARG A 66 -22.51 16.06 8.61
C ARG A 66 -23.89 16.01 9.31
N TYR A 67 -23.96 16.47 10.56
CA TYR A 67 -25.18 16.51 11.36
C TYR A 67 -25.82 17.90 11.44
N GLU A 68 -25.17 18.92 10.87
CA GLU A 68 -25.77 20.24 10.77
C GLU A 68 -26.86 20.24 9.69
N ASP A 69 -27.79 21.19 9.79
CA ASP A 69 -28.80 21.42 8.74
C ASP A 69 -28.19 22.10 7.52
N SER A 70 -27.10 22.85 7.71
CA SER A 70 -26.37 23.51 6.64
C SER A 70 -24.86 23.47 6.90
N PRO A 71 -24.02 23.28 5.87
CA PRO A 71 -22.57 23.16 6.04
C PRO A 71 -21.93 24.40 6.64
N ARG A 72 -21.40 24.24 7.86
CA ARG A 72 -20.74 25.31 8.63
C ARG A 72 -19.50 24.82 9.35
N ILE A 73 -18.47 25.67 9.41
CA ILE A 73 -17.27 25.46 10.22
C ILE A 73 -17.14 26.66 11.17
N GLY A 74 -17.44 26.42 12.46
CA GLY A 74 -17.65 27.53 13.39
C GLY A 74 -18.82 28.39 12.93
N ASN A 75 -18.62 29.70 12.80
CA ASN A 75 -19.66 30.63 12.34
C ASN A 75 -19.66 30.82 10.81
N GLN A 76 -18.75 30.18 10.09
CA GLN A 76 -18.58 30.36 8.66
C GLN A 76 -19.39 29.33 7.87
N SER A 77 -20.15 29.79 6.88
CA SER A 77 -20.82 28.90 5.93
C SER A 77 -19.82 28.36 4.90
N VAL A 78 -19.89 27.06 4.65
CA VAL A 78 -19.00 26.35 3.71
C VAL A 78 -19.55 26.48 2.30
N THR A 79 -19.24 27.59 1.63
CA THR A 79 -19.66 27.86 0.24
C THR A 79 -18.52 27.63 -0.75
N ALA A 80 -18.82 27.70 -2.05
CA ALA A 80 -17.86 27.40 -3.11
C ALA A 80 -16.76 28.46 -3.16
N SER A 81 -17.17 29.73 -3.08
CA SER A 81 -16.26 30.87 -2.97
C SER A 81 -15.37 30.75 -1.73
N TRP A 82 -15.98 30.49 -0.56
CA TRP A 82 -15.22 30.36 0.68
C TRP A 82 -14.19 29.24 0.60
N ALA A 83 -14.59 28.06 0.09
CA ALA A 83 -13.67 26.93 -0.04
C ALA A 83 -12.54 27.23 -1.03
N ALA A 84 -12.84 27.87 -2.16
CA ALA A 84 -11.81 28.31 -3.10
C ALA A 84 -10.81 29.25 -2.43
N ASP A 85 -11.26 30.30 -1.72
CA ASP A 85 -10.37 31.24 -1.03
C ASP A 85 -9.48 30.54 0.02
N GLU A 86 -10.07 29.62 0.79
CA GLU A 86 -9.34 28.83 1.77
C GLU A 86 -8.32 27.89 1.12
N TYR A 87 -8.67 27.20 0.03
CA TYR A 87 -7.70 26.37 -0.69
C TYR A 87 -6.58 27.24 -1.27
N ARG A 88 -6.91 28.37 -1.90
CA ARG A 88 -5.90 29.26 -2.50
C ARG A 88 -4.90 29.72 -1.45
N SER A 89 -5.37 30.23 -0.32
CA SER A 89 -4.48 30.74 0.75
C SER A 89 -3.57 29.67 1.36
N ARG A 90 -3.99 28.40 1.36
CA ARG A 90 -3.24 27.29 1.98
C ARG A 90 -2.33 26.55 1.01
N THR A 91 -2.61 26.61 -0.28
CA THR A 91 -2.01 25.71 -1.28
C THR A 91 -1.26 26.43 -2.40
N ILE A 92 -1.23 27.76 -2.41
CA ILE A 92 -0.69 28.59 -3.50
C ILE A 92 0.70 28.18 -4.00
N HIS A 93 1.57 27.68 -3.13
CA HIS A 93 2.94 27.28 -3.49
C HIS A 93 3.08 25.83 -3.97
N HIS A 94 2.05 24.99 -3.83
CA HIS A 94 2.15 23.57 -4.16
C HIS A 94 1.93 23.30 -5.66
N ARG A 95 2.71 22.36 -6.19
CA ARG A 95 2.78 22.03 -7.63
C ARG A 95 1.90 20.85 -8.05
N GLU A 96 1.18 20.23 -7.13
CA GLU A 96 0.17 19.23 -7.45
C GLU A 96 -0.91 19.26 -6.36
N LYS A 97 -2.10 19.74 -6.72
CA LYS A 97 -3.19 19.99 -5.78
C LYS A 97 -4.44 19.23 -6.20
N TYR A 98 -5.08 18.60 -5.24
CA TYR A 98 -6.42 18.05 -5.38
C TYR A 98 -7.32 18.80 -4.41
N ILE A 99 -8.40 19.42 -4.90
CA ILE A 99 -9.28 20.22 -4.05
C ILE A 99 -10.74 19.79 -4.24
N VAL A 100 -11.43 19.62 -3.13
CA VAL A 100 -12.79 19.06 -3.12
C VAL A 100 -13.83 20.17 -3.00
N ALA A 101 -14.80 20.17 -3.92
CA ALA A 101 -15.97 21.03 -3.85
C ALA A 101 -16.73 20.78 -2.54
N PRO A 102 -17.27 21.84 -1.90
CA PRO A 102 -18.13 21.66 -0.73
C PRO A 102 -19.30 20.73 -1.02
N ASP A 103 -19.56 19.82 -0.09
CA ASP A 103 -20.61 18.82 -0.17
C ASP A 103 -21.29 18.67 1.19
N HIS A 104 -22.34 17.85 1.23
CA HIS A 104 -23.09 17.50 2.40
C HIS A 104 -23.44 16.02 2.31
N ILE A 105 -22.89 15.23 3.24
CA ILE A 105 -23.04 13.78 3.26
C ILE A 105 -24.53 13.42 3.33
N LEU A 106 -24.99 12.54 2.43
CA LEU A 106 -26.32 11.95 2.47
C LEU A 106 -26.35 10.79 3.47
N MET A 107 -27.31 10.80 4.39
CA MET A 107 -27.46 9.78 5.43
C MET A 107 -28.86 9.20 5.38
N GLU A 108 -28.97 7.87 5.46
CA GLU A 108 -30.25 7.15 5.40
C GLU A 108 -31.24 7.54 6.50
N SER A 109 -30.74 8.04 7.63
CA SER A 109 -31.57 8.47 8.77
C SER A 109 -32.27 9.82 8.56
N LEU A 110 -32.04 10.51 7.44
CA LEU A 110 -32.62 11.83 7.17
C LEU A 110 -33.98 11.71 6.50
N SER A 111 -34.84 12.70 6.73
CA SER A 111 -36.10 12.83 5.99
C SER A 111 -35.86 13.06 4.50
N HIS A 112 -36.84 12.72 3.67
CA HIS A 112 -36.79 12.99 2.23
C HIS A 112 -36.50 14.47 1.93
N LYS A 113 -37.14 15.40 2.63
CA LYS A 113 -36.90 16.86 2.49
C LYS A 113 -35.45 17.24 2.77
N GLN A 114 -34.86 16.71 3.84
CA GLN A 114 -33.44 16.98 4.18
C GLN A 114 -32.49 16.39 3.14
N LEU A 115 -32.79 15.20 2.62
CA LEU A 115 -31.99 14.60 1.55
C LEU A 115 -32.04 15.44 0.27
N GLU A 116 -33.21 15.91 -0.16
CA GLU A 116 -33.33 16.79 -1.33
C GLU A 116 -32.56 18.10 -1.15
N GLN A 117 -32.68 18.75 0.02
CA GLN A 117 -31.91 19.97 0.33
C GLN A 117 -30.39 19.74 0.24
N ARG A 118 -29.91 18.60 0.73
CA ARG A 118 -28.48 18.25 0.64
C ARG A 118 -28.06 17.94 -0.80
N ARG A 119 -28.91 17.31 -1.61
CA ARG A 119 -28.64 17.07 -3.04
C ARG A 119 -28.55 18.39 -3.82
N GLU A 120 -29.50 19.30 -3.60
CA GLU A 120 -29.50 20.64 -4.22
C GLU A 120 -28.25 21.45 -3.81
N PHE A 121 -27.90 21.42 -2.52
CA PHE A 121 -26.67 22.02 -2.04
C PHE A 121 -25.45 21.44 -2.76
N ASN A 122 -25.29 20.12 -2.79
CA ASN A 122 -24.14 19.46 -3.43
C ASN A 122 -24.01 19.84 -4.91
N TRP A 123 -25.12 19.85 -5.64
CA TRP A 123 -25.15 20.22 -7.05
C TRP A 123 -24.74 21.68 -7.27
N THR A 124 -25.38 22.60 -6.54
CA THR A 124 -25.12 24.05 -6.63
C THR A 124 -23.66 24.36 -6.30
N GLN A 125 -23.14 23.72 -5.25
CA GLN A 125 -21.80 23.91 -4.78
C GLN A 125 -20.75 23.35 -5.74
N ALA A 126 -20.97 22.16 -6.32
CA ALA A 126 -20.09 21.60 -7.34
C ALA A 126 -20.03 22.52 -8.58
N LYS A 127 -21.19 22.96 -9.09
CA LYS A 127 -21.27 23.87 -10.25
C LYS A 127 -20.50 25.17 -10.02
N ASN A 128 -20.79 25.83 -8.90
CA ASN A 128 -20.15 27.10 -8.58
C ASN A 128 -18.65 26.91 -8.33
N PHE A 129 -18.25 25.84 -7.64
CA PHE A 129 -16.85 25.58 -7.34
C PHE A 129 -16.02 25.34 -8.60
N LEU A 130 -16.49 24.49 -9.52
CA LEU A 130 -15.77 24.23 -10.77
C LEU A 130 -15.51 25.51 -11.57
N SER A 131 -16.50 26.40 -11.64
CA SER A 131 -16.37 27.68 -12.35
C SER A 131 -15.28 28.59 -11.78
N LEU A 132 -14.98 28.48 -10.49
CA LEU A 132 -13.98 29.28 -9.78
C LEU A 132 -12.56 28.72 -9.92
N VAL A 133 -12.41 27.40 -10.10
CA VAL A 133 -11.12 26.71 -9.96
C VAL A 133 -10.65 25.97 -11.20
N LYS A 134 -11.48 25.81 -12.24
CA LYS A 134 -11.15 25.03 -13.45
C LYS A 134 -9.84 25.45 -14.15
N ASP A 135 -9.51 26.73 -14.10
CA ASP A 135 -8.33 27.31 -14.77
C ASP A 135 -7.13 27.43 -13.82
N TRP A 136 -7.21 26.86 -12.61
CA TRP A 136 -6.10 26.91 -11.66
C TRP A 136 -4.99 25.97 -12.11
N PRO A 137 -3.73 26.44 -12.20
CA PRO A 137 -2.62 25.61 -12.61
C PRO A 137 -2.41 24.48 -11.61
N ASP A 138 -1.97 23.33 -12.11
CA ASP A 138 -1.58 22.17 -11.30
C ASP A 138 -2.65 21.71 -10.29
N THR A 139 -3.92 21.92 -10.63
CA THR A 139 -5.05 21.70 -9.72
C THR A 139 -6.07 20.76 -10.35
N THR A 140 -6.35 19.67 -9.65
CA THR A 140 -7.46 18.77 -9.95
C THR A 140 -8.63 19.11 -9.04
N ALA A 141 -9.71 19.65 -9.61
CA ALA A 141 -10.94 19.89 -8.90
C ALA A 141 -11.76 18.59 -8.82
N ILE A 142 -12.27 18.26 -7.63
CA ILE A 142 -13.03 17.04 -7.38
C ILE A 142 -14.40 17.41 -6.81
N ALA A 143 -15.48 16.86 -7.38
CA ALA A 143 -16.79 16.85 -6.74
C ALA A 143 -17.17 15.45 -6.27
N VAL A 144 -17.95 15.37 -5.20
CA VAL A 144 -18.25 14.10 -4.53
C VAL A 144 -19.62 13.56 -4.97
N ALA A 145 -19.62 12.38 -5.59
CA ALA A 145 -20.82 11.62 -5.88
C ALA A 145 -21.32 10.93 -4.60
N HIS A 146 -22.39 11.48 -4.04
CA HIS A 146 -23.15 10.89 -2.93
C HIS A 146 -24.40 10.17 -3.43
N GLY A 147 -24.95 9.32 -2.56
CA GLY A 147 -26.25 8.70 -2.74
C GLY A 147 -26.58 7.86 -1.51
N VAL A 148 -27.86 7.61 -1.25
CA VAL A 148 -28.25 6.56 -0.30
C VAL A 148 -28.26 5.19 -0.99
N THR A 149 -28.54 5.14 -2.30
CA THR A 149 -28.45 3.92 -3.12
C THR A 149 -27.24 3.91 -4.06
N ILE A 150 -26.95 2.77 -4.69
CA ILE A 150 -25.95 2.66 -5.77
C ILE A 150 -26.38 3.47 -6.99
N ARG A 151 -27.67 3.38 -7.38
CA ARG A 151 -28.23 4.09 -8.54
C ARG A 151 -28.10 5.60 -8.39
N GLU A 152 -28.36 6.13 -7.20
CA GLU A 152 -28.18 7.56 -6.92
C GLU A 152 -26.71 7.98 -7.06
N ARG A 153 -25.76 7.18 -6.56
CA ARG A 153 -24.32 7.48 -6.70
C ARG A 153 -23.88 7.48 -8.16
N ILE A 154 -24.36 6.52 -8.96
CA ILE A 154 -24.10 6.46 -10.41
C ILE A 154 -24.64 7.72 -11.08
N HIS A 155 -25.91 8.06 -10.83
CA HIS A 155 -26.53 9.25 -11.41
C HIS A 155 -25.76 10.52 -11.03
N ALA A 156 -25.43 10.71 -9.75
CA ALA A 156 -24.65 11.85 -9.29
C ALA A 156 -23.27 11.93 -9.96
N ALA A 157 -22.57 10.80 -10.11
CA ALA A 157 -21.29 10.74 -10.81
C ALA A 157 -21.41 11.18 -12.28
N HIS A 158 -22.40 10.70 -13.01
CA HIS A 158 -22.64 11.12 -14.40
C HIS A 158 -22.97 12.61 -14.50
N CYS A 159 -23.87 13.13 -13.65
CA CYS A 159 -24.20 14.55 -13.66
C CYS A 159 -22.98 15.45 -13.38
N LEU A 160 -22.06 15.02 -12.51
CA LEU A 160 -20.81 15.76 -12.25
C LEU A 160 -19.86 15.73 -13.44
N ILE A 161 -19.78 14.62 -14.17
CA ILE A 161 -18.97 14.51 -15.39
C ILE A 161 -19.57 15.39 -16.50
N GLU A 162 -20.89 15.36 -16.70
CA GLU A 162 -21.61 16.22 -17.64
C GLU A 162 -21.43 17.71 -17.32
N LEU A 163 -21.31 18.04 -16.03
CA LEU A 163 -21.01 19.39 -15.55
C LEU A 163 -19.58 19.85 -15.89
N GLY A 164 -18.68 18.93 -16.22
CA GLY A 164 -17.30 19.20 -16.65
C GLY A 164 -16.21 18.74 -15.68
N TYR A 165 -16.52 17.94 -14.66
CA TYR A 165 -15.50 17.37 -13.80
C TYR A 165 -14.77 16.21 -14.48
N GLU A 166 -13.44 16.34 -14.60
CA GLU A 166 -12.55 15.25 -15.01
C GLU A 166 -12.16 14.32 -13.85
N ALA A 167 -12.47 14.75 -12.62
CA ALA A 167 -12.19 14.01 -11.40
C ALA A 167 -13.40 14.02 -10.47
N ILE A 168 -13.79 12.84 -10.01
CA ILE A 168 -14.89 12.66 -9.06
C ILE A 168 -14.44 11.89 -7.82
N GLY A 169 -15.12 12.14 -6.72
CA GLY A 169 -14.92 11.43 -5.47
C GLY A 169 -16.12 10.56 -5.11
N LEU A 170 -15.89 9.39 -4.53
CA LEU A 170 -16.96 8.51 -4.05
C LEU A 170 -17.15 8.69 -2.53
N GLY A 171 -18.26 9.33 -2.17
CA GLY A 171 -18.61 9.67 -0.79
C GLY A 171 -19.53 8.67 -0.10
N GLY A 172 -19.58 8.72 1.23
CA GLY A 172 -20.57 7.97 2.02
C GLY A 172 -20.38 6.45 2.00
N LEU A 173 -19.16 5.95 1.73
CA LEU A 173 -18.86 4.51 1.69
C LEU A 173 -18.30 3.97 3.02
N VAL A 174 -17.92 4.85 3.95
CA VAL A 174 -17.38 4.44 5.25
C VAL A 174 -18.49 3.85 6.11
N GLY A 175 -18.36 2.56 6.45
CA GLY A 175 -19.28 1.87 7.37
C GLY A 175 -20.54 1.28 6.71
N ILE A 176 -20.66 1.35 5.37
CA ILE A 176 -21.81 0.79 4.64
C ILE A 176 -21.82 -0.75 4.58
N GLY A 177 -20.71 -1.40 4.94
CA GLY A 177 -20.63 -2.85 4.99
C GLY A 177 -19.21 -3.38 5.12
N GLY A 178 -19.05 -4.68 4.86
CA GLY A 178 -17.75 -5.34 4.80
C GLY A 178 -16.99 -5.02 3.51
N VAL A 179 -15.69 -5.37 3.47
CA VAL A 179 -14.78 -5.04 2.36
C VAL A 179 -15.33 -5.49 1.00
N ARG A 180 -15.83 -6.72 0.91
CA ARG A 180 -16.39 -7.28 -0.33
C ARG A 180 -17.57 -6.45 -0.84
N HIS A 181 -18.55 -6.20 0.03
CA HIS A 181 -19.75 -5.44 -0.31
C HIS A 181 -19.41 -4.01 -0.77
N THR A 182 -18.51 -3.34 -0.06
CA THR A 182 -18.07 -1.99 -0.44
C THR A 182 -17.33 -1.99 -1.79
N LEU A 183 -16.51 -3.02 -2.08
CA LEU A 183 -15.86 -3.15 -3.40
C LEU A 183 -16.88 -3.45 -4.51
N GLU A 184 -17.94 -4.20 -4.25
CA GLU A 184 -19.03 -4.44 -5.21
C GLU A 184 -19.76 -3.13 -5.55
N ILE A 185 -20.01 -2.26 -4.56
CA ILE A 185 -20.57 -0.92 -4.80
C ILE A 185 -19.63 -0.07 -5.65
N ILE A 186 -18.34 -0.02 -5.30
CA ILE A 186 -17.34 0.77 -6.03
C ILE A 186 -17.21 0.27 -7.46
N LYS A 187 -17.19 -1.05 -7.66
CA LYS A 187 -17.17 -1.68 -8.99
C LYS A 187 -18.40 -1.29 -9.80
N ALA A 188 -19.59 -1.39 -9.22
CA ALA A 188 -20.84 -1.04 -9.90
C ALA A 188 -20.87 0.43 -10.36
N ILE A 189 -20.21 1.33 -9.63
CA ILE A 189 -20.05 2.72 -10.06
C ILE A 189 -18.96 2.85 -11.11
N ALA A 190 -17.75 2.35 -10.84
CA ALA A 190 -16.60 2.50 -11.74
C ALA A 190 -16.84 1.90 -13.14
N ASP A 191 -17.57 0.78 -13.24
CA ASP A 191 -17.90 0.13 -14.51
C ASP A 191 -18.80 0.98 -15.43
N THR A 192 -19.50 1.99 -14.90
CA THR A 192 -20.37 2.88 -15.72
C THR A 192 -19.69 4.17 -16.16
N LEU A 193 -18.50 4.47 -15.63
CA LEU A 193 -17.82 5.74 -15.87
C LEU A 193 -16.79 5.62 -17.01
N PRO A 194 -16.51 6.70 -17.75
CA PRO A 194 -15.41 6.72 -18.71
C PRO A 194 -14.07 6.40 -18.03
N LYS A 195 -13.18 5.69 -18.71
CA LYS A 195 -11.92 5.18 -18.13
C LYS A 195 -10.91 6.29 -17.81
N GLU A 196 -11.07 7.44 -18.45
CA GLU A 196 -10.21 8.62 -18.33
C GLU A 196 -10.53 9.41 -17.05
N ILE A 197 -11.73 9.22 -16.48
CA ILE A 197 -12.14 9.93 -15.27
C ILE A 197 -11.29 9.52 -14.09
N TYR A 198 -10.75 10.52 -13.39
CA TYR A 198 -10.06 10.30 -12.14
C TYR A 198 -11.05 9.99 -11.02
N ILE A 199 -10.91 8.84 -10.38
CA ILE A 199 -11.80 8.41 -9.29
C ILE A 199 -11.02 8.41 -7.97
N HIS A 200 -11.51 9.18 -7.00
CA HIS A 200 -11.03 9.19 -5.62
C HIS A 200 -12.01 8.47 -4.68
N VAL A 201 -11.51 7.58 -3.81
CA VAL A 201 -12.34 6.90 -2.80
C VAL A 201 -12.07 7.45 -1.41
N PHE A 202 -13.11 8.05 -0.79
CA PHE A 202 -12.96 8.72 0.49
C PHE A 202 -12.95 7.78 1.70
N GLY A 203 -11.98 7.96 2.58
CA GLY A 203 -11.95 7.39 3.94
C GLY A 203 -11.70 5.87 4.03
N LEU A 204 -11.44 5.18 2.91
CA LEU A 204 -11.22 3.73 2.84
C LEU A 204 -9.75 3.39 2.58
N CYS A 205 -8.90 3.52 3.59
CA CYS A 205 -7.46 3.22 3.48
C CYS A 205 -7.03 1.87 4.08
N SER A 206 -7.94 0.92 4.35
CA SER A 206 -7.51 -0.42 4.81
C SER A 206 -6.74 -1.15 3.70
N PRO A 207 -5.62 -1.84 3.99
CA PRO A 207 -4.89 -2.66 3.02
C PRO A 207 -5.75 -3.69 2.26
N GLN A 208 -6.88 -4.09 2.85
CA GLN A 208 -7.81 -5.04 2.25
C GLN A 208 -8.50 -4.49 0.99
N PHE A 209 -8.61 -3.17 0.83
CA PHE A 209 -9.24 -2.54 -0.34
C PHE A 209 -8.29 -2.35 -1.52
N ILE A 210 -6.99 -2.18 -1.27
CA ILE A 210 -6.07 -1.56 -2.23
C ILE A 210 -5.89 -2.41 -3.49
N ARG A 211 -5.91 -3.73 -3.34
CA ARG A 211 -5.89 -4.64 -4.49
C ARG A 211 -7.13 -4.44 -5.37
N GLY A 212 -8.31 -4.39 -4.76
CA GLY A 212 -9.56 -4.15 -5.48
C GLY A 212 -9.55 -2.79 -6.16
N PHE A 213 -9.04 -1.75 -5.49
CA PHE A 213 -8.88 -0.42 -6.10
C PHE A 213 -7.98 -0.46 -7.35
N ALA A 214 -6.85 -1.17 -7.30
CA ALA A 214 -5.97 -1.33 -8.46
C ALA A 214 -6.62 -2.12 -9.61
N GLU A 215 -7.40 -3.16 -9.29
CA GLU A 215 -8.13 -3.95 -10.29
C GLU A 215 -9.29 -3.17 -10.93
N LEU A 216 -9.92 -2.26 -10.18
CA LEU A 216 -11.03 -1.41 -10.63
C LEU A 216 -10.57 -0.09 -11.27
N GLY A 217 -9.26 0.16 -11.39
CA GLY A 217 -8.74 1.40 -11.99
C GLY A 217 -8.96 2.65 -11.14
N ILE A 218 -9.17 2.50 -9.83
CA ILE A 218 -9.32 3.65 -8.91
C ILE A 218 -8.02 4.45 -8.90
N SER A 219 -8.12 5.76 -9.09
CA SER A 219 -6.97 6.64 -9.25
C SER A 219 -6.31 6.97 -7.91
N SER A 220 -7.12 7.20 -6.87
CA SER A 220 -6.62 7.53 -5.53
C SER A 220 -7.60 7.22 -4.40
N PHE A 221 -7.08 7.27 -3.18
CA PHE A 221 -7.87 7.08 -1.96
C PHE A 221 -7.18 7.74 -0.76
N ASP A 222 -7.93 7.97 0.31
CA ASP A 222 -7.41 8.54 1.54
C ASP A 222 -7.83 7.79 2.80
N GLY A 223 -7.25 8.21 3.93
CA GLY A 223 -7.90 8.04 5.20
C GLY A 223 -7.00 8.28 6.40
N SER A 224 -7.60 8.16 7.58
CA SER A 224 -7.00 8.52 8.88
C SER A 224 -6.76 7.31 9.79
N THR A 225 -6.58 6.11 9.24
CA THR A 225 -6.41 4.89 10.04
C THR A 225 -5.16 4.93 10.93
N HIS A 226 -4.04 5.44 10.43
CA HIS A 226 -2.80 5.65 11.20
C HIS A 226 -3.00 6.65 12.33
N LEU A 227 -3.69 7.77 12.06
CA LEU A 227 -4.04 8.81 13.04
C LEU A 227 -4.94 8.25 14.15
N ARG A 228 -6.12 7.74 13.78
CA ARG A 228 -7.11 7.20 14.72
C ARG A 228 -6.52 6.05 15.54
N GLY A 229 -5.76 5.15 14.89
CA GLY A 229 -5.08 4.05 15.56
C GLY A 229 -4.03 4.55 16.56
N GLY A 230 -3.17 5.46 16.12
CA GLY A 230 -2.12 6.06 16.95
C GLY A 230 -2.70 6.69 18.20
N PHE A 231 -3.64 7.63 18.09
CA PHE A 231 -4.23 8.27 19.27
C PHE A 231 -5.04 7.33 20.17
N LYS A 232 -5.60 6.23 19.64
CA LYS A 232 -6.27 5.19 20.45
C LYS A 232 -5.31 4.24 21.18
N GLY A 233 -4.00 4.40 21.02
CA GLY A 233 -3.01 3.51 21.64
C GLY A 233 -2.81 2.20 20.89
N ASN A 234 -3.04 2.20 19.58
CA ASN A 234 -2.83 1.03 18.73
C ASN A 234 -1.54 1.21 17.93
N PHE A 235 -0.63 0.25 18.05
CA PHE A 235 0.62 0.16 17.30
C PHE A 235 0.46 -0.90 16.21
N PHE A 236 0.67 -0.53 14.96
CA PHE A 236 0.44 -1.42 13.82
C PHE A 236 1.73 -2.05 13.34
N GLU A 237 1.68 -3.34 13.07
CA GLU A 237 2.73 -4.09 12.40
C GLU A 237 2.25 -4.51 11.01
N ALA A 238 3.06 -4.25 9.99
CA ALA A 238 2.78 -4.70 8.64
C ALA A 238 3.29 -6.14 8.47
N VAL A 239 2.37 -7.11 8.38
CA VAL A 239 2.69 -8.52 8.12
C VAL A 239 2.15 -8.85 6.73
N GLY A 240 3.04 -8.79 5.72
CA GLY A 240 2.66 -8.86 4.32
C GLY A 240 1.63 -7.77 3.95
N LYS A 241 0.46 -8.18 3.47
CA LYS A 241 -0.66 -7.29 3.09
C LYS A 241 -1.61 -6.92 4.24
N ARG A 242 -1.30 -7.30 5.48
CA ARG A 242 -2.18 -7.10 6.65
C ARG A 242 -1.53 -6.17 7.67
N LEU A 243 -2.38 -5.52 8.47
CA LEU A 243 -1.95 -4.80 9.67
C LEU A 243 -2.36 -5.59 10.90
N VAL A 244 -1.37 -6.06 11.65
CA VAL A 244 -1.56 -6.64 12.98
C VAL A 244 -1.59 -5.49 13.99
N ARG A 245 -2.52 -5.55 14.94
CA ARG A 245 -2.72 -4.51 15.94
C ARG A 245 -2.14 -4.96 17.28
N HIS A 246 -1.22 -4.18 17.82
CA HIS A 246 -0.70 -4.30 19.18
C HIS A 246 -1.22 -3.16 20.05
N LYS A 247 -1.50 -3.42 21.33
CA LYS A 247 -1.97 -2.40 22.27
C LYS A 247 -0.80 -1.80 23.04
N CYS A 248 -0.72 -0.47 23.06
CA CYS A 248 0.23 0.26 23.89
C CYS A 248 -0.33 0.50 25.29
N GLU A 249 0.55 0.42 26.28
CA GLU A 249 0.26 0.65 27.68
C GLU A 249 0.99 1.88 28.21
N LYS A 250 0.66 2.30 29.44
CA LYS A 250 1.23 3.51 30.07
C LYS A 250 2.56 3.22 30.77
N GLU A 251 2.58 2.16 31.56
CA GLU A 251 3.63 1.93 32.55
C GLU A 251 4.74 0.99 32.05
N HIS A 252 4.43 0.11 31.10
CA HIS A 252 5.40 -0.81 30.52
C HIS A 252 5.22 -0.94 29.01
N ILE A 253 6.24 -1.48 28.34
CA ILE A 253 6.25 -1.68 26.88
C ILE A 253 6.12 -3.18 26.59
N PRO A 254 4.91 -3.68 26.27
CA PRO A 254 4.71 -5.11 25.95
C PRO A 254 5.09 -5.45 24.50
N ILE A 255 5.45 -4.45 23.69
CA ILE A 255 5.70 -4.59 22.24
C ILE A 255 7.21 -4.63 21.97
N PRO A 256 7.72 -5.62 21.21
CA PRO A 256 9.13 -5.67 20.83
C PRO A 256 9.64 -4.38 20.17
N LYS A 257 10.96 -4.17 20.23
CA LYS A 257 11.59 -2.99 19.63
C LYS A 257 11.37 -3.01 18.12
N CYS A 258 10.89 -1.90 17.58
CA CYS A 258 10.72 -1.72 16.15
C CYS A 258 11.95 -1.01 15.56
N TYR A 259 12.43 -1.50 14.43
CA TYR A 259 13.62 -0.98 13.75
C TYR A 259 13.30 -0.29 12.42
N CYS A 260 12.04 0.01 12.16
CA CYS A 260 11.64 0.75 10.96
C CYS A 260 12.27 2.15 10.94
N GLN A 261 12.36 2.75 9.76
CA GLN A 261 12.95 4.08 9.57
C GLN A 261 12.31 5.14 10.48
N GLN A 262 10.97 5.14 10.60
CA GLN A 262 10.26 6.12 11.42
C GLN A 262 10.62 5.96 12.90
N CYS A 263 10.66 4.74 13.42
CA CYS A 263 11.06 4.48 14.81
C CYS A 263 12.53 4.85 15.08
N LYS A 264 13.44 4.59 14.14
CA LYS A 264 14.85 5.02 14.22
C LYS A 264 15.01 6.54 14.24
N ALA A 265 14.16 7.27 13.51
CA ALA A 265 14.16 8.73 13.53
C ALA A 265 13.55 9.29 14.82
N LEU A 266 12.45 8.71 15.29
CA LEU A 266 11.80 9.08 16.55
C LEU A 266 12.71 8.86 17.77
N SER A 267 13.54 7.80 17.77
CA SER A 267 14.48 7.58 18.87
C SER A 267 15.52 8.70 18.99
N LYS A 268 15.92 9.33 17.88
CA LYS A 268 16.81 10.51 17.91
C LYS A 268 16.14 11.74 18.51
N LEU A 269 14.82 11.77 18.53
CA LEU A 269 14.00 12.81 19.18
C LEU A 269 13.59 12.42 20.62
N ASN A 270 14.11 11.31 21.15
CA ASN A 270 13.71 10.74 22.44
C ASN A 270 12.20 10.42 22.52
N ILE A 271 11.59 10.06 21.40
CA ILE A 271 10.17 9.70 21.33
C ILE A 271 10.04 8.17 21.24
N GLU A 272 9.39 7.58 22.25
CA GLU A 272 9.06 6.17 22.27
C GLU A 272 7.60 5.96 21.80
N PRO A 273 7.36 5.51 20.55
CA PRO A 273 6.00 5.35 20.01
C PRO A 273 5.21 4.20 20.64
N ARG A 274 5.87 3.26 21.31
CA ARG A 274 5.21 2.09 21.93
C ARG A 274 4.54 2.41 23.27
N LEU A 275 4.82 3.58 23.86
CA LEU A 275 4.18 4.05 25.09
C LEU A 275 2.91 4.86 24.83
N LYS A 276 1.96 4.84 25.76
CA LYS A 276 0.70 5.61 25.70
C LYS A 276 0.65 6.71 26.77
N ASN A 277 1.70 7.53 26.85
CA ASN A 277 1.92 8.38 28.03
C ASN A 277 1.57 9.84 27.76
N ASN A 278 2.01 10.38 26.62
CA ASN A 278 1.76 11.76 26.24
C ASN A 278 1.47 11.93 24.74
N ARG A 279 1.19 13.17 24.34
CA ARG A 279 0.89 13.51 22.94
C ARG A 279 2.03 13.19 21.98
N GLN A 280 3.29 13.37 22.38
CA GLN A 280 4.44 13.07 21.53
C GLN A 280 4.57 11.57 21.27
N ASN A 281 4.35 10.71 22.29
CA ASN A 281 4.32 9.26 22.08
C ASN A 281 3.18 8.87 21.12
N ASN A 282 2.01 9.50 21.28
CA ASN A 282 0.87 9.26 20.39
C ASN A 282 1.18 9.65 18.95
N LEU A 283 1.78 10.82 18.72
CA LEU A 283 2.23 11.25 17.38
C LEU A 283 3.33 10.35 16.81
N GLY A 284 4.31 9.94 17.63
CA GLY A 284 5.32 8.97 17.22
C GLY A 284 4.68 7.68 16.73
N ARG A 285 3.63 7.21 17.42
CA ARG A 285 2.87 6.03 17.00
C ARG A 285 2.08 6.27 15.72
N VAL A 286 1.47 7.44 15.54
CA VAL A 286 0.84 7.82 14.27
C VAL A 286 1.83 7.72 13.12
N LEU A 287 3.04 8.26 13.29
CA LEU A 287 4.08 8.22 12.28
C LEU A 287 4.54 6.78 11.97
N HIS A 288 4.80 5.98 13.00
CA HIS A 288 5.11 4.55 12.82
C HIS A 288 4.00 3.81 12.07
N ASN A 289 2.74 4.01 12.51
CA ASN A 289 1.57 3.39 11.91
C ASN A 289 1.39 3.80 10.45
N LEU A 290 1.73 5.04 10.08
CA LEU A 290 1.71 5.50 8.70
C LEU A 290 2.71 4.73 7.84
N GLY A 291 3.92 4.50 8.35
CA GLY A 291 4.92 3.66 7.68
C GLY A 291 4.45 2.21 7.50
N ALA A 292 3.86 1.63 8.54
CA ALA A 292 3.28 0.27 8.47
C ALA A 292 2.13 0.20 7.44
N LEU A 293 1.27 1.20 7.43
CA LEU A 293 0.15 1.30 6.50
C LEU A 293 0.63 1.38 5.05
N ALA A 294 1.60 2.26 4.75
CA ALA A 294 2.17 2.41 3.42
C ALA A 294 2.84 1.11 2.92
N ARG A 295 3.58 0.40 3.79
CA ARG A 295 4.13 -0.93 3.47
C ARG A 295 3.04 -1.95 3.15
N ALA A 296 1.99 -2.02 3.96
CA ALA A 296 0.89 -2.96 3.75
C ALA A 296 0.11 -2.66 2.45
N HIS A 297 -0.08 -1.39 2.08
CA HIS A 297 -0.66 -0.99 0.79
C HIS A 297 0.18 -1.45 -0.39
N ARG A 298 1.49 -1.24 -0.32
CA ARG A 298 2.41 -1.70 -1.36
C ARG A 298 2.40 -3.22 -1.51
N ASN A 299 2.49 -3.95 -0.39
CA ASN A 299 2.40 -5.42 -0.39
C ASN A 299 1.05 -5.96 -0.88
N ALA A 300 -0.02 -5.16 -0.80
CA ALA A 300 -1.34 -5.54 -1.31
C ALA A 300 -1.47 -5.39 -2.84
N THR A 301 -0.65 -4.52 -3.46
CA THR A 301 -0.72 -4.18 -4.90
C THR A 301 0.34 -4.89 -5.74
N LEU A 302 1.41 -5.38 -5.13
CA LEU A 302 2.47 -6.12 -5.81
C LEU A 302 2.16 -7.62 -5.87
N ARG A 303 2.41 -8.23 -7.03
CA ARG A 303 2.43 -9.69 -7.17
C ARG A 303 3.53 -10.18 -8.11
N ARG A 304 4.74 -10.29 -7.56
CA ARG A 304 5.63 -11.40 -7.96
C ARG A 304 5.97 -12.18 -6.72
N GLN A 305 5.58 -13.45 -6.73
CA GLN A 305 6.00 -14.43 -5.74
C GLN A 305 6.85 -15.43 -6.48
N ILE A 306 8.12 -15.55 -6.08
CA ILE A 306 9.15 -16.28 -6.80
C ILE A 306 9.77 -17.31 -5.87
N VAL A 307 9.78 -18.57 -6.28
CA VAL A 307 10.55 -19.63 -5.63
C VAL A 307 11.88 -19.77 -6.36
N LEU A 308 12.96 -19.66 -5.59
CA LEU A 308 14.34 -19.77 -6.03
C LEU A 308 14.89 -21.13 -5.55
N VAL A 309 14.99 -22.11 -6.44
CA VAL A 309 15.54 -23.44 -6.10
C VAL A 309 17.04 -23.46 -6.36
N ALA A 310 17.83 -23.83 -5.35
CA ALA A 310 19.28 -23.94 -5.48
C ALA A 310 19.70 -25.05 -6.46
N CYS A 311 20.75 -24.81 -7.25
CA CYS A 311 21.32 -25.83 -8.12
C CYS A 311 22.04 -26.94 -7.35
N VAL A 312 22.35 -28.04 -8.04
CA VAL A 312 22.99 -29.23 -7.46
C VAL A 312 24.21 -29.66 -8.27
N SER A 313 25.10 -30.44 -7.66
CA SER A 313 26.29 -30.99 -8.32
C SER A 313 25.90 -31.96 -9.43
N LYS A 314 25.02 -32.92 -9.15
CA LYS A 314 24.57 -33.93 -10.12
C LYS A 314 23.83 -33.29 -11.30
N LYS A 315 24.45 -33.33 -12.47
CA LYS A 315 23.94 -32.80 -13.74
C LYS A 315 23.93 -33.87 -14.83
N LEU A 316 23.23 -33.62 -15.93
CA LEU A 316 23.39 -34.40 -17.16
C LEU A 316 24.77 -34.15 -17.78
N GLU A 317 25.24 -35.08 -18.60
CA GLU A 317 26.54 -34.99 -19.30
C GLU A 317 26.47 -34.21 -20.62
N HIS A 318 25.27 -33.76 -21.01
CA HIS A 318 25.04 -32.99 -22.22
C HIS A 318 24.28 -31.69 -21.91
N ARG A 319 24.34 -30.77 -22.87
CA ARG A 319 23.60 -29.51 -22.85
C ARG A 319 22.09 -29.75 -22.72
N ALA A 320 21.42 -29.03 -21.83
CA ALA A 320 19.98 -29.19 -21.56
C ALA A 320 19.37 -27.95 -20.89
N PRO A 321 18.04 -27.77 -20.91
CA PRO A 321 17.34 -26.76 -20.11
C PRO A 321 17.65 -26.91 -18.62
N ALA A 322 17.70 -25.80 -17.88
CA ALA A 322 18.08 -25.80 -16.47
C ALA A 322 17.16 -26.67 -15.59
N ILE A 323 15.88 -26.80 -15.94
CA ILE A 323 14.93 -27.66 -15.21
C ILE A 323 15.22 -29.15 -15.38
N GLU A 324 15.94 -29.52 -16.44
CA GLU A 324 16.30 -30.90 -16.79
C GLU A 324 17.75 -31.23 -16.45
N ILE A 325 18.67 -30.27 -16.66
CA ILE A 325 20.10 -30.49 -16.48
C ILE A 325 20.44 -30.89 -15.05
N TYR A 326 19.78 -30.30 -14.04
CA TYR A 326 19.96 -30.66 -12.64
C TYR A 326 19.13 -31.91 -12.31
N CYS A 327 19.79 -33.05 -12.12
CA CYS A 327 19.11 -34.36 -12.12
C CYS A 327 19.08 -35.09 -10.77
N SER A 328 19.46 -34.42 -9.67
CA SER A 328 19.44 -35.04 -8.33
C SER A 328 18.00 -35.29 -7.83
N GLN A 329 17.82 -36.31 -6.97
CA GLN A 329 16.54 -36.59 -6.34
C GLN A 329 16.01 -35.41 -5.53
N TRP A 330 16.90 -34.72 -4.82
CA TRP A 330 16.56 -33.52 -4.05
C TRP A 330 16.07 -32.39 -4.95
N PHE A 331 16.74 -32.14 -6.07
CA PHE A 331 16.37 -31.06 -6.99
C PHE A 331 14.99 -31.31 -7.60
N ARG A 332 14.71 -32.54 -8.02
CA ARG A 332 13.38 -32.93 -8.52
C ARG A 332 12.29 -32.73 -7.47
N ALA A 333 12.55 -33.09 -6.21
CA ALA A 333 11.62 -32.85 -5.12
C ALA A 333 11.40 -31.35 -4.85
N ALA A 334 12.47 -30.54 -4.89
CA ALA A 334 12.40 -29.10 -4.71
C ALA A 334 11.63 -28.40 -5.84
N CYS A 335 11.83 -28.82 -7.09
CA CYS A 335 11.04 -28.35 -8.23
C CYS A 335 9.57 -28.71 -8.09
N LYS A 336 9.25 -29.94 -7.68
CA LYS A 336 7.86 -30.36 -7.46
C LYS A 336 7.18 -29.52 -6.37
N TYR A 337 7.87 -29.28 -5.26
CA TYR A 337 7.41 -28.35 -4.23
C TYR A 337 7.18 -26.96 -4.81
N ALA A 338 8.16 -26.39 -5.50
CA ALA A 338 8.08 -25.05 -6.05
C ALA A 338 6.90 -24.90 -7.02
N LEU A 339 6.73 -25.84 -7.95
CA LEU A 339 5.61 -25.84 -8.89
C LEU A 339 4.24 -25.95 -8.17
N SER A 340 4.17 -26.68 -7.05
CA SER A 340 2.93 -26.81 -6.29
C SER A 340 2.52 -25.55 -5.53
N THR A 341 3.42 -24.58 -5.35
CA THR A 341 3.10 -23.30 -4.69
C THR A 341 2.30 -22.33 -5.58
N GLY A 342 2.32 -22.55 -6.91
CA GLY A 342 1.79 -21.60 -7.89
C GLY A 342 2.63 -20.32 -8.05
N TRP A 343 3.82 -20.26 -7.44
CA TRP A 343 4.77 -19.14 -7.57
C TRP A 343 5.65 -19.34 -8.81
N GLU A 344 6.22 -18.25 -9.31
CA GLU A 344 7.17 -18.32 -10.42
C GLU A 344 8.45 -19.06 -10.00
N LEU A 345 8.92 -19.99 -10.83
CA LEU A 345 10.11 -20.79 -10.54
C LEU A 345 11.34 -20.22 -11.26
N TYR A 346 12.41 -19.98 -10.49
CA TYR A 346 13.75 -19.74 -11.02
C TYR A 346 14.77 -20.58 -10.24
N PHE A 347 15.97 -20.72 -10.79
CA PHE A 347 17.07 -21.45 -10.17
C PHE A 347 18.18 -20.52 -9.72
N LEU A 348 18.79 -20.83 -8.58
CA LEU A 348 20.03 -20.19 -8.12
C LEU A 348 21.22 -21.10 -8.42
N SER A 349 21.93 -20.77 -9.50
CA SER A 349 23.19 -21.37 -9.92
C SER A 349 24.37 -20.78 -9.16
N ALA A 350 25.24 -21.64 -8.61
CA ALA A 350 26.51 -21.23 -8.02
C ALA A 350 27.49 -20.57 -9.01
N GLN A 351 27.31 -20.81 -10.31
CA GLN A 351 28.11 -20.21 -11.38
C GLN A 351 27.41 -19.03 -12.05
N HIS A 352 26.16 -19.22 -12.47
CA HIS A 352 25.45 -18.27 -13.32
C HIS A 352 24.53 -17.30 -12.56
N GLY A 353 24.35 -17.50 -11.24
CA GLY A 353 23.38 -16.72 -10.46
C GLY A 353 21.95 -17.14 -10.76
N LEU A 354 21.10 -16.20 -11.12
CA LEU A 354 19.70 -16.42 -11.45
C LEU A 354 19.54 -17.06 -12.83
N VAL A 355 18.83 -18.18 -12.90
CA VAL A 355 18.61 -18.95 -14.14
C VAL A 355 17.13 -19.27 -14.32
N ARG A 356 16.62 -19.10 -15.55
CA ARG A 356 15.23 -19.48 -15.91
C ARG A 356 15.11 -21.00 -16.12
N PRO A 357 13.92 -21.60 -15.88
CA PRO A 357 13.72 -23.03 -16.09
C PRO A 357 14.05 -23.53 -17.51
N SER A 358 13.70 -22.74 -18.53
CA SER A 358 13.93 -23.05 -19.94
C SER A 358 15.32 -22.66 -20.46
N GLN A 359 16.14 -22.01 -19.63
CA GLN A 359 17.48 -21.57 -20.06
C GLN A 359 18.37 -22.79 -20.28
N VAL A 360 18.90 -22.93 -21.51
CA VAL A 360 19.78 -24.03 -21.89
C VAL A 360 21.18 -23.78 -21.34
N LEU A 361 21.70 -24.73 -20.58
CA LEU A 361 23.03 -24.69 -19.96
C LEU A 361 23.89 -25.86 -20.46
N ASP A 362 25.20 -25.63 -20.52
CA ASP A 362 26.18 -26.71 -20.62
C ASP A 362 26.49 -27.28 -19.24
N PRO A 363 26.86 -28.57 -19.12
CA PRO A 363 27.31 -29.14 -17.85
C PRO A 363 28.50 -28.36 -17.29
N TYR A 364 28.48 -28.09 -15.98
CA TYR A 364 29.52 -27.31 -15.33
C TYR A 364 29.76 -27.79 -13.90
N GLU A 365 30.96 -27.54 -13.37
CA GLU A 365 31.33 -27.83 -11.99
C GLU A 365 31.64 -26.54 -11.22
N CYS A 366 30.77 -26.21 -10.27
CA CYS A 366 30.95 -25.08 -9.38
C CYS A 366 30.35 -25.40 -8.01
N ASP A 367 31.21 -25.57 -7.01
CA ASP A 367 30.78 -25.80 -5.63
C ASP A 367 30.77 -24.47 -4.84
N PRO A 368 29.59 -23.98 -4.41
CA PRO A 368 29.50 -22.72 -3.66
C PRO A 368 30.28 -22.76 -2.34
N ARG A 369 30.56 -23.96 -1.79
CA ARG A 369 31.33 -24.14 -0.55
C ARG A 369 32.82 -23.87 -0.73
N LYS A 370 33.33 -24.06 -1.96
CA LYS A 370 34.75 -23.87 -2.29
C LYS A 370 35.09 -22.43 -2.67
N LYS A 371 34.09 -21.54 -2.78
CA LYS A 371 34.31 -20.11 -3.08
C LYS A 371 35.03 -19.42 -1.92
N THR A 372 36.08 -18.68 -2.27
CA THR A 372 36.74 -17.72 -1.37
C THR A 372 35.75 -16.65 -0.89
N LYS A 373 36.11 -15.91 0.17
CA LYS A 373 35.30 -14.80 0.68
C LYS A 373 34.99 -13.76 -0.41
N LYS A 374 35.99 -13.43 -1.24
CA LYS A 374 35.84 -12.44 -2.33
C LYS A 374 34.86 -12.92 -3.40
N GLU A 375 35.01 -14.16 -3.89
CA GLU A 375 34.13 -14.73 -4.92
C GLU A 375 32.69 -14.89 -4.42
N ARG A 376 32.52 -15.23 -3.13
CA ARG A 376 31.19 -15.32 -2.51
C ARG A 376 30.49 -13.95 -2.47
N LEU A 377 31.20 -12.90 -2.08
CA LEU A 377 30.65 -11.53 -2.06
C LEU A 377 30.28 -11.04 -3.47
N GLN A 378 31.11 -11.37 -4.47
CA GLN A 378 30.83 -11.06 -5.87
C GLN A 378 29.58 -11.80 -6.37
N TRP A 379 29.47 -13.10 -6.10
CA TRP A 379 28.28 -13.89 -6.44
C TRP A 379 27.02 -13.35 -5.76
N GLN A 380 27.09 -13.01 -4.47
CA GLN A 380 25.96 -12.41 -3.75
C GLN A 380 25.53 -11.08 -4.36
N ALA A 381 26.47 -10.20 -4.72
CA ALA A 381 26.15 -8.92 -5.35
C ALA A 381 25.44 -9.14 -6.70
N MET A 382 26.02 -9.98 -7.56
CA MET A 382 25.43 -10.34 -8.86
C MET A 382 24.00 -10.89 -8.72
N VAL A 383 23.77 -11.84 -7.81
CA VAL A 383 22.44 -12.43 -7.59
C VAL A 383 21.45 -11.38 -7.09
N VAL A 384 21.86 -10.50 -6.17
CA VAL A 384 21.00 -9.42 -5.67
C VAL A 384 20.62 -8.47 -6.80
N ASP A 385 21.56 -8.10 -7.65
CA ASP A 385 21.30 -7.21 -8.78
C ASP A 385 20.35 -7.87 -9.80
N GLN A 386 20.60 -9.14 -10.15
CA GLN A 386 19.72 -9.92 -11.03
C GLN A 386 18.29 -10.07 -10.46
N LEU A 387 18.14 -10.22 -9.14
CA LEU A 387 16.82 -10.34 -8.50
C LEU A 387 16.07 -9.01 -8.44
N LYS A 388 16.78 -7.90 -8.25
CA LYS A 388 16.22 -6.54 -8.32
C LYS A 388 15.82 -6.16 -9.74
N GLU A 389 16.59 -6.60 -10.73
CA GLU A 389 16.24 -6.44 -12.15
C GLU A 389 15.04 -7.33 -12.52
N LEU A 390 14.99 -8.57 -12.00
CA LEU A 390 13.91 -9.49 -12.27
C LEU A 390 12.58 -9.02 -11.66
N ALA A 391 12.58 -8.66 -10.38
CA ALA A 391 11.35 -8.49 -9.62
C ALA A 391 11.25 -7.08 -9.05
N PRO A 392 10.08 -6.44 -9.15
CA PRO A 392 9.90 -5.12 -8.58
C PRO A 392 10.00 -5.18 -7.06
N ASP A 393 10.43 -4.06 -6.48
CA ASP A 393 10.39 -3.79 -5.05
C ASP A 393 9.02 -4.14 -4.44
N GLY A 394 9.03 -5.11 -3.54
CA GLY A 394 7.96 -5.71 -2.72
C GLY A 394 7.58 -7.12 -3.17
N ALA A 395 8.33 -7.70 -4.12
CA ALA A 395 8.28 -9.11 -4.46
C ALA A 395 8.65 -10.00 -3.26
N GLN A 396 8.07 -11.21 -3.26
CA GLN A 396 8.35 -12.24 -2.27
C GLN A 396 9.22 -13.30 -2.90
N PHE A 397 10.31 -13.65 -2.23
CA PHE A 397 11.19 -14.75 -2.61
C PHE A 397 11.07 -15.88 -1.60
N ALA A 398 11.09 -17.11 -2.09
CA ALA A 398 11.33 -18.29 -1.27
C ALA A 398 12.59 -19.01 -1.77
N ILE A 399 13.70 -18.93 -1.02
CA ILE A 399 14.95 -19.60 -1.38
C ILE A 399 14.93 -21.02 -0.82
N VAL A 400 14.73 -21.99 -1.71
CA VAL A 400 14.75 -23.42 -1.43
C VAL A 400 16.15 -23.94 -1.69
N GLY A 401 17.00 -23.93 -0.66
CA GLY A 401 18.39 -24.35 -0.79
C GLY A 401 19.15 -24.36 0.53
N GLY A 402 20.40 -24.83 0.47
CA GLY A 402 21.31 -24.79 1.61
C GLY A 402 21.82 -23.36 1.91
N LYS A 403 22.44 -23.19 3.09
CA LYS A 403 22.89 -21.89 3.62
C LYS A 403 23.66 -21.01 2.64
N PHE A 404 24.52 -21.61 1.83
CA PHE A 404 25.38 -20.91 0.88
C PHE A 404 24.63 -20.20 -0.26
N TYR A 405 23.33 -20.48 -0.44
CA TYR A 405 22.50 -19.82 -1.46
C TYR A 405 21.65 -18.68 -0.93
N TYR A 406 21.39 -18.60 0.38
CA TYR A 406 20.61 -17.52 0.97
C TYR A 406 21.45 -16.56 1.82
N GLU A 407 22.54 -17.04 2.44
CA GLU A 407 23.39 -16.21 3.30
C GLU A 407 24.08 -15.10 2.50
N GLY A 408 23.92 -13.87 2.96
CA GLY A 408 24.36 -12.63 2.32
C GLY A 408 23.48 -12.15 1.16
N VAL A 409 22.65 -13.01 0.55
CA VAL A 409 21.66 -12.61 -0.45
C VAL A 409 20.39 -12.12 0.25
N LYS A 410 19.89 -12.91 1.21
CA LYS A 410 18.70 -12.60 2.01
C LYS A 410 18.83 -11.25 2.69
N GLU A 411 19.93 -11.03 3.40
CA GLU A 411 20.19 -9.83 4.18
C GLU A 411 20.21 -8.60 3.28
N LYS A 412 20.84 -8.67 2.10
CA LYS A 412 20.90 -7.57 1.12
C LYS A 412 19.56 -7.26 0.46
N LEU A 413 18.71 -8.28 0.25
CA LEU A 413 17.36 -8.08 -0.26
C LEU A 413 16.43 -7.48 0.81
N GLU A 414 16.61 -7.87 2.07
CA GLU A 414 15.80 -7.40 3.21
C GLU A 414 16.30 -6.06 3.79
N GLU A 415 17.55 -5.62 3.51
CA GLU A 415 18.21 -4.45 4.09
C GLU A 415 17.41 -3.14 3.97
N GLN A 416 16.58 -3.03 2.92
CA GLN A 416 15.77 -1.85 2.63
C GLN A 416 14.26 -2.07 2.80
N GLU A 417 13.85 -3.19 3.40
CA GLU A 417 12.44 -3.63 3.48
C GLU A 417 11.74 -3.68 2.10
N LEU A 418 12.54 -3.78 1.03
CA LEU A 418 12.05 -3.81 -0.36
C LEU A 418 11.64 -5.21 -0.78
N TYR A 419 12.14 -6.28 -0.15
CA TYR A 419 11.78 -7.65 -0.49
C TYR A 419 11.52 -8.45 0.78
N THR A 420 10.71 -9.51 0.69
CA THR A 420 10.56 -10.50 1.76
C THR A 420 11.16 -11.82 1.30
N VAL A 421 12.04 -12.43 2.08
CA VAL A 421 12.72 -13.66 1.69
C VAL A 421 12.48 -14.78 2.71
N ALA A 422 11.73 -15.80 2.30
CA ALA A 422 11.56 -17.03 3.06
C ALA A 422 12.68 -18.03 2.75
N THR A 423 13.20 -18.72 3.77
CA THR A 423 14.21 -19.78 3.63
C THR A 423 13.70 -21.06 4.31
N PRO A 424 12.76 -21.80 3.69
CA PRO A 424 12.00 -22.88 4.34
C PRO A 424 12.86 -24.06 4.82
N LEU A 425 14.06 -24.21 4.27
CA LEU A 425 14.97 -25.33 4.55
C LEU A 425 16.08 -24.99 5.56
N THR A 426 16.08 -23.78 6.12
CA THR A 426 17.11 -23.33 7.08
C THR A 426 17.25 -24.29 8.26
N GLY A 427 18.50 -24.64 8.58
CA GLY A 427 18.84 -25.53 9.70
C GLY A 427 18.54 -27.01 9.48
N LYS A 428 17.98 -27.42 8.33
CA LYS A 428 17.64 -28.82 8.06
C LYS A 428 18.79 -29.53 7.35
N MET A 429 19.18 -30.71 7.82
CA MET A 429 20.07 -31.60 7.07
C MET A 429 19.37 -32.17 5.84
N ILE A 430 20.12 -32.69 4.86
CA ILE A 430 19.59 -33.07 3.54
C ILE A 430 18.42 -34.07 3.59
N GLY A 431 18.45 -35.05 4.49
CA GLY A 431 17.34 -36.01 4.68
C GLY A 431 16.06 -35.33 5.21
N TRP A 432 16.22 -34.40 6.16
CA TRP A 432 15.11 -33.61 6.70
C TRP A 432 14.56 -32.61 5.68
N GLN A 433 15.40 -32.08 4.79
CA GLN A 433 14.94 -31.26 3.67
C GLN A 433 14.08 -32.07 2.71
N LEU A 434 14.53 -33.27 2.31
CA LEU A 434 13.74 -34.17 1.47
C LEU A 434 12.39 -34.51 2.10
N ASN A 435 12.38 -34.82 3.40
CA ASN A 435 11.12 -35.07 4.11
C ASN A 435 10.21 -33.84 4.11
N TRP A 436 10.76 -32.67 4.43
CA TRP A 436 10.01 -31.41 4.43
C TRP A 436 9.40 -31.11 3.06
N LEU A 437 10.18 -31.25 1.98
CA LEU A 437 9.71 -31.06 0.61
C LEU A 437 8.56 -32.04 0.29
N LYS A 438 8.69 -33.32 0.66
CA LYS A 438 7.64 -34.31 0.45
C LYS A 438 6.35 -33.98 1.21
N VAL A 439 6.46 -33.58 2.48
CA VAL A 439 5.31 -33.25 3.33
C VAL A 439 4.59 -31.99 2.86
N ASN A 440 5.34 -31.00 2.37
CA ASN A 440 4.81 -29.70 1.93
C ASN A 440 4.53 -29.65 0.42
N THR A 441 4.62 -30.79 -0.28
CA THR A 441 4.19 -30.92 -1.68
C THR A 441 2.89 -31.72 -1.71
N PRO A 442 1.76 -31.13 -2.14
CA PRO A 442 0.51 -31.85 -2.33
C PRO A 442 0.69 -33.14 -3.15
N LYS A 443 0.08 -34.23 -2.71
CA LYS A 443 0.06 -35.47 -3.49
C LYS A 443 -0.75 -35.25 -4.77
N TYR A 444 -0.37 -35.91 -5.86
CA TYR A 444 -0.94 -35.70 -7.21
C TYR A 444 -2.48 -35.79 -7.25
N GLN A 445 -3.10 -36.58 -6.38
CA GLN A 445 -4.57 -36.67 -6.23
C GLN A 445 -5.25 -35.38 -5.70
N GLN A 446 -4.52 -34.48 -5.03
CA GLN A 446 -5.08 -33.21 -4.53
C GLN A 446 -5.00 -32.07 -5.56
N LEU A 447 -4.10 -32.16 -6.54
CA LEU A 447 -3.99 -31.15 -7.61
C LEU A 447 -5.00 -31.39 -8.75
N SER A 448 -5.51 -32.63 -8.91
CA SER A 448 -6.56 -32.97 -9.88
C SER A 448 -7.99 -32.66 -9.40
N LEU A 449 -8.20 -32.30 -8.13
CA LEU A 449 -9.51 -31.91 -7.59
C LEU A 449 -9.84 -30.42 -7.78
N THR A 450 -8.96 -29.64 -8.41
CA THR A 450 -9.17 -28.20 -8.70
C THR A 450 -9.00 -27.83 -10.18
N LEU A 451 -8.84 -28.81 -11.07
CA LEU A 451 -8.86 -28.64 -12.52
C LEU A 451 -9.86 -29.64 -13.12
N ASN A 452 -11.15 -29.35 -12.94
CA ASN A 452 -12.24 -29.76 -13.83
C ASN A 452 -13.56 -29.15 -13.32
N CYS A 453 -14.03 -28.11 -14.02
CA CYS A 453 -15.42 -27.84 -14.40
C CYS A 453 -15.55 -26.36 -14.77
N CYS A 454 -15.33 -26.06 -16.05
CA CYS A 454 -16.12 -25.17 -16.88
C CYS A 454 -15.58 -25.34 -18.31
N ALA A 455 -16.19 -26.28 -19.04
CA ALA A 455 -16.39 -26.12 -20.47
C ALA A 455 -17.43 -25.00 -20.69
#